data_AF-A0A3A8FS42-F1
#
_entry.id   AF-A0A3A8FS42-F1
#
_cell.length_a   1.000
_cell.length_b   1.000
_cell.length_c   1.000
_cell.angle_alpha   90.00
_cell.angle_beta   90.00
_cell.angle_gamma   90.00
#
_symmetry.space_group_name_H-M   'P 1'
#
loop_
_entity.id
_entity.type
_entity.pdbx_description
1 polymer ?
#
loop_
_entity_poly.entity_id
_entity_poly.type
_entity_poly.pdbx_seq_one_letter_code
_entity_poly.pdbx_strand_id
1 'polypeptide(L)'
;MKHKSLYAFLLTCTVLSLSQTAQSEVLTQQNYDAQIQHYLDVIKATKPILDDPKSTADASAKSEAFCQRIDAYQRIVKLSEDNSQLDMASIMHMAAKNFLDRQQQSLTKSGMTTGAMCKTTPAKPEK
;
A
#
# COMPACT_ATOMS: atom_id res chain seq x y z
N MET A 1 29.54 -32.27 -61.79
CA MET A 1 30.39 -31.52 -60.83
C MET A 1 30.26 -30.04 -61.19
N LYS A 2 29.74 -29.08 -60.40
CA LYS A 2 29.52 -28.92 -58.96
C LYS A 2 28.30 -28.01 -58.77
N HIS A 3 27.36 -28.38 -57.90
CA HIS A 3 26.31 -27.48 -57.41
C HIS A 3 26.94 -26.45 -56.46
N LYS A 4 26.57 -25.17 -56.60
CA LYS A 4 26.76 -24.18 -55.53
C LYS A 4 25.43 -23.49 -55.25
N SER A 5 24.72 -24.15 -54.36
CA SER A 5 23.64 -23.62 -53.53
C SER A 5 24.12 -22.36 -52.79
N LEU A 6 23.40 -21.25 -52.91
CA LEU A 6 23.48 -20.11 -52.00
C LEU A 6 22.08 -19.91 -51.40
N TYR A 7 21.80 -20.64 -50.31
CA TYR A 7 20.75 -20.28 -49.37
C TYR A 7 21.29 -19.13 -48.51
N ALA A 8 20.86 -17.91 -48.81
CA ALA A 8 20.96 -16.80 -47.86
C ALA A 8 19.81 -16.95 -46.86
N PHE A 9 20.13 -17.58 -45.74
CA PHE A 9 19.26 -17.81 -44.60
C PHE A 9 18.89 -16.45 -43.95
N LEU A 10 17.73 -15.91 -44.30
CA LEU A 10 17.14 -14.75 -43.64
C LEU A 10 16.67 -15.16 -42.24
N LEU A 11 17.54 -14.91 -41.25
CA LEU A 11 17.30 -15.08 -39.83
C LEU A 11 16.35 -13.96 -39.36
N THR A 12 15.04 -14.17 -39.52
CA THR A 12 14.02 -13.29 -38.94
C THR A 12 13.97 -13.50 -37.43
N CYS A 13 14.59 -12.57 -36.70
CA CYS A 13 14.54 -12.51 -35.25
C CYS A 13 13.15 -12.00 -34.82
N THR A 14 12.19 -12.90 -34.65
CA THR A 14 10.92 -12.60 -33.97
C THR A 14 11.20 -12.43 -32.48
N VAL A 15 11.41 -11.19 -32.05
CA VAL A 15 11.33 -10.79 -30.64
C VAL A 15 9.89 -11.02 -30.18
N LEU A 16 9.65 -12.16 -29.50
CA LEU A 16 8.45 -12.33 -28.68
C LEU A 16 8.53 -11.31 -27.55
N SER A 17 7.78 -10.22 -27.66
CA SER A 17 7.48 -9.36 -26.53
C SER A 17 6.60 -10.15 -25.56
N LEU A 18 7.21 -10.85 -24.59
CA LEU A 18 6.50 -11.25 -23.38
C LEU A 18 6.15 -9.96 -22.64
N SER A 19 4.94 -9.46 -22.87
CA SER A 19 4.28 -8.57 -21.94
C SER A 19 4.11 -9.35 -20.64
N GLN A 20 5.08 -9.23 -19.72
CA GLN A 20 4.84 -9.55 -18.32
C GLN A 20 3.81 -8.54 -17.83
N THR A 21 2.54 -8.87 -18.01
CA THR A 21 1.52 -8.29 -17.17
C THR A 21 1.91 -8.71 -15.76
N ALA A 22 2.43 -7.77 -14.97
CA ALA A 22 2.50 -7.90 -13.52
C ALA A 22 1.05 -7.98 -13.02
N GLN A 23 0.43 -9.13 -13.24
CA GLN A 23 -0.87 -9.44 -12.72
C GLN A 23 -0.60 -9.68 -11.24
N SER A 24 -0.89 -8.65 -10.43
CA SER A 24 -0.86 -8.73 -8.98
C SER A 24 -1.49 -10.06 -8.59
N GLU A 25 -0.70 -10.94 -7.99
CA GLU A 25 -1.18 -12.25 -7.59
C GLU A 25 -2.30 -12.01 -6.57
N VAL A 26 -3.52 -12.31 -6.99
CA VAL A 26 -4.72 -12.04 -6.21
C VAL A 26 -4.61 -12.83 -4.92
N LEU A 27 -4.74 -12.16 -3.77
CA LEU A 27 -4.62 -12.83 -2.48
C LEU A 27 -5.75 -13.83 -2.28
N THR A 28 -5.46 -14.87 -1.50
CA THR A 28 -6.50 -15.68 -0.89
C THR A 28 -7.22 -14.86 0.20
N GLN A 29 -8.47 -15.23 0.52
CA GLN A 29 -9.22 -14.57 1.61
C GLN A 29 -8.43 -14.58 2.92
N GLN A 30 -7.82 -15.71 3.26
CA GLN A 30 -7.02 -15.85 4.49
C GLN A 30 -5.83 -14.88 4.52
N ASN A 31 -5.11 -14.71 3.41
CA ASN A 31 -3.96 -13.81 3.35
C ASN A 31 -4.38 -12.34 3.37
N TYR A 32 -5.52 -12.02 2.77
CA TYR A 32 -6.11 -10.69 2.84
C TYR A 32 -6.54 -10.35 4.28
N ASP A 33 -7.29 -11.25 4.93
CA ASP A 33 -7.77 -11.05 6.31
C ASP A 33 -6.60 -10.88 7.29
N ALA A 34 -5.53 -11.68 7.13
CA ALA A 34 -4.33 -11.56 7.95
C ALA A 34 -3.64 -10.19 7.78
N GLN A 35 -3.54 -9.68 6.55
CA GLN A 35 -2.95 -8.35 6.30
C GLN A 35 -3.84 -7.21 6.79
N ILE A 36 -5.17 -7.32 6.61
CA ILE A 36 -6.12 -6.37 7.20
C ILE A 36 -5.96 -6.34 8.71
N GLN A 37 -5.90 -7.51 9.36
CA GLN A 37 -5.74 -7.60 10.80
C GLN A 37 -4.44 -6.95 11.27
N HIS A 38 -3.32 -7.18 10.57
CA HIS A 38 -2.05 -6.51 10.86
C HIS A 38 -2.20 -4.97 10.86
N TYR A 39 -2.82 -4.38 9.84
CA TYR A 39 -3.02 -2.94 9.79
C TYR A 39 -4.00 -2.43 10.86
N LEU A 40 -5.04 -3.21 11.19
CA LEU A 40 -5.95 -2.89 12.29
C LEU A 40 -5.23 -2.90 13.64
N ASP A 41 -4.26 -3.79 13.84
CA ASP A 41 -3.45 -3.84 15.06
C ASP A 41 -2.50 -2.64 15.16
N VAL A 42 -1.91 -2.18 14.05
CA VAL A 42 -1.17 -0.90 14.02
C VAL A 42 -2.10 0.25 14.41
N ILE A 43 -3.29 0.35 13.82
CA ILE A 43 -4.27 1.38 14.17
C ILE A 43 -4.65 1.31 15.65
N LYS A 44 -4.85 0.10 16.19
CA LYS A 44 -5.18 -0.12 17.61
C LYS A 44 -4.02 0.32 18.52
N ALA A 45 -2.78 -0.01 18.18
CA ALA A 45 -1.59 0.33 18.95
C ALA A 45 -1.37 1.86 19.05
N THR A 46 -1.78 2.62 18.03
CA THR A 46 -1.68 4.09 18.05
C THR A 46 -2.74 4.77 18.93
N LYS A 47 -3.85 4.10 19.27
CA LYS A 47 -4.95 4.68 20.08
C LYS A 47 -4.53 5.24 21.44
N PRO A 48 -3.82 4.51 22.32
CA PRO A 48 -3.39 5.05 23.62
C PRO A 48 -2.42 6.24 23.50
N ILE A 49 -1.78 6.43 22.34
CA ILE A 49 -0.87 7.56 22.10
C ILE A 49 -1.65 8.79 21.61
N LEU A 50 -2.63 8.59 20.72
CA LEU A 50 -3.29 9.67 19.99
C LEU A 50 -4.65 10.07 20.58
N ASP A 51 -5.39 9.10 21.10
CA ASP A 51 -6.82 9.26 21.41
C ASP A 51 -7.10 9.27 22.92
N ASP A 52 -6.18 8.77 23.75
CA ASP A 52 -6.32 8.82 25.20
C ASP A 52 -6.01 10.25 25.71
N PRO A 53 -6.97 10.95 26.34
CA PRO A 53 -6.73 12.28 26.91
C PRO A 53 -5.71 12.28 28.05
N LYS A 54 -5.41 11.12 28.66
CA LYS A 54 -4.38 10.94 29.69
C LYS A 54 -3.01 10.58 29.11
N SER A 55 -2.88 10.48 27.79
CA SER A 55 -1.61 10.13 27.16
C SER A 55 -0.52 11.13 27.53
N THR A 56 0.57 10.62 28.10
CA THR A 56 1.78 11.39 28.44
C THR A 56 2.78 11.44 27.29
N ALA A 57 2.43 10.89 26.12
CA ALA A 57 3.29 10.89 24.94
C ALA A 57 3.61 12.32 24.50
N ASP A 58 4.89 12.57 24.22
CA ASP A 58 5.34 13.85 23.69
C ASP A 58 4.90 14.06 22.23
N ALA A 59 5.18 15.25 21.71
CA ALA A 59 4.81 15.61 20.34
C ALA A 59 5.47 14.71 19.28
N SER A 60 6.68 14.20 19.53
CA SER A 60 7.39 13.33 18.60
C SER A 60 6.72 11.96 18.51
N ALA A 61 6.43 11.35 19.67
CA ALA A 61 5.73 10.07 19.74
C ALA A 61 4.32 10.15 19.14
N LYS A 62 3.61 11.27 19.37
CA LYS A 62 2.30 11.52 18.73
C LYS A 62 2.44 11.69 17.22
N SER A 63 3.46 12.40 16.74
CA SER A 63 3.70 12.53 15.30
C SER A 63 3.98 11.17 14.66
N GLU A 64 4.82 10.35 15.27
CA GLU A 64 5.14 9.01 14.78
C GLU A 64 3.90 8.11 14.74
N ALA A 65 3.15 8.04 15.85
CA ALA A 65 1.92 7.23 15.91
C ALA A 65 0.87 7.72 14.90
N PHE A 66 0.75 9.03 14.69
CA PHE A 66 -0.13 9.59 13.67
C PHE A 66 0.26 9.10 12.28
N CYS A 67 1.54 9.14 11.95
CA CYS A 67 2.02 8.71 10.64
C CYS A 67 1.93 7.21 10.42
N GLN A 68 2.17 6.39 11.45
CA GLN A 68 1.90 4.95 11.41
C GLN A 68 0.42 4.66 11.14
N ARG A 69 -0.49 5.38 11.80
CA ARG A 69 -1.94 5.25 11.57
C ARG A 69 -2.33 5.64 10.15
N ILE A 70 -1.79 6.73 9.62
CA ILE A 70 -2.03 7.17 8.24
C ILE A 70 -1.54 6.12 7.24
N ASP A 71 -0.31 5.61 7.38
CA ASP A 71 0.23 4.59 6.48
C ASP A 71 -0.63 3.32 6.53
N ALA A 72 -1.00 2.82 7.71
CA ALA A 72 -1.86 1.65 7.86
C ALA A 72 -3.19 1.81 7.09
N TYR A 73 -3.85 2.97 7.17
CA TYR A 73 -5.06 3.22 6.38
C TYR A 73 -4.79 3.32 4.87
N GLN A 74 -3.68 3.91 4.44
CA GLN A 74 -3.29 3.94 3.03
C GLN A 74 -3.04 2.52 2.49
N ARG A 75 -2.43 1.66 3.30
CA ARG A 75 -2.21 0.24 2.96
C ARG A 75 -3.52 -0.52 2.87
N ILE A 76 -4.47 -0.31 3.80
CA ILE A 76 -5.81 -0.92 3.72
C ILE A 76 -6.51 -0.50 2.43
N VAL A 77 -6.47 0.78 2.05
CA VAL A 77 -7.05 1.25 0.77
C VAL A 77 -6.46 0.47 -0.40
N LYS A 78 -5.13 0.45 -0.53
CA LYS A 78 -4.47 -0.22 -1.67
C LYS A 78 -4.73 -1.72 -1.70
N LEU A 79 -4.59 -2.39 -0.56
CA LEU A 79 -4.82 -3.83 -0.43
C LEU A 79 -6.26 -4.20 -0.82
N SER A 80 -7.22 -3.41 -0.37
CA SER A 80 -8.64 -3.64 -0.64
C SER A 80 -9.03 -3.30 -2.08
N GLU A 81 -8.39 -2.31 -2.70
CA GLU A 81 -8.57 -1.98 -4.12
C GLU A 81 -8.04 -3.10 -5.01
N ASP A 82 -6.83 -3.61 -4.72
CA ASP A 82 -6.18 -4.68 -5.47
C ASP A 82 -6.89 -6.04 -5.32
N ASN A 83 -7.69 -6.20 -4.27
CA ASN A 83 -8.38 -7.45 -3.94
C ASN A 83 -9.90 -7.25 -3.81
N SER A 84 -10.47 -6.36 -4.63
CA SER A 84 -11.88 -5.95 -4.58
C SER A 84 -12.91 -7.09 -4.65
N GLN A 85 -12.51 -8.26 -5.17
CA GLN A 85 -13.31 -9.48 -5.25
C GLN A 85 -13.40 -10.26 -3.92
N LEU A 86 -12.57 -9.96 -2.92
CA LEU A 86 -12.57 -10.63 -1.63
C LEU A 86 -13.62 -10.05 -0.68
N ASP A 87 -14.03 -10.87 0.29
CA ASP A 87 -14.98 -10.45 1.30
C ASP A 87 -14.43 -9.25 2.08
N MET A 88 -15.33 -8.32 2.40
CA MET A 88 -15.04 -7.08 3.12
C MET A 88 -14.08 -6.10 2.43
N ALA A 89 -13.49 -6.42 1.27
CA ALA A 89 -12.58 -5.53 0.55
C ALA A 89 -13.21 -4.17 0.26
N SER A 90 -14.39 -4.15 -0.34
CA SER A 90 -15.11 -2.90 -0.63
C SER A 90 -15.40 -2.07 0.63
N ILE A 91 -15.75 -2.72 1.73
CA ILE A 91 -16.07 -2.07 3.02
C ILE A 91 -14.80 -1.50 3.65
N MET A 92 -13.71 -2.27 3.69
CA MET A 92 -12.43 -1.83 4.24
C MET A 92 -11.85 -0.67 3.44
N HIS A 93 -11.91 -0.75 2.10
CA HIS A 93 -11.54 0.35 1.21
C HIS A 93 -12.33 1.62 1.56
N MET A 94 -13.67 1.54 1.62
CA MET A 94 -14.52 2.68 1.92
C MET A 94 -14.22 3.28 3.30
N ALA A 95 -14.12 2.44 4.32
CA ALA A 95 -13.87 2.87 5.70
C ALA A 95 -12.51 3.57 5.84
N ALA A 96 -11.46 2.99 5.26
CA ALA A 96 -10.11 3.54 5.29
C ALA A 96 -10.02 4.85 4.50
N LYS A 97 -10.59 4.91 3.30
CA LYS A 97 -10.64 6.12 2.48
C LYS A 97 -11.37 7.25 3.21
N ASN A 98 -12.54 6.98 3.79
CA ASN A 98 -13.29 7.95 4.57
C ASN A 98 -12.51 8.49 5.77
N PHE A 99 -11.69 7.66 6.43
CA PHE A 99 -10.81 8.14 7.49
C PHE A 99 -9.73 9.08 6.93
N LEU A 100 -9.02 8.67 5.89
CA LEU A 100 -7.96 9.47 5.27
C LEU A 100 -8.47 10.83 4.78
N ASP A 101 -9.64 10.86 4.15
CA ASP A 101 -10.27 12.09 3.67
C ASP A 101 -10.55 13.06 4.82
N ARG A 102 -11.06 12.56 5.95
CA ARG A 102 -11.27 13.38 7.16
C ARG A 102 -9.96 13.91 7.73
N GLN A 103 -8.90 13.09 7.75
CA GLN A 103 -7.60 13.54 8.24
C GLN A 103 -7.00 14.62 7.34
N GLN A 104 -7.07 14.42 6.02
CA GLN A 104 -6.59 15.41 5.06
C GLN A 104 -7.36 16.73 5.19
N GLN A 105 -8.69 16.68 5.37
CA GLN A 105 -9.49 17.88 5.62
C GLN A 105 -9.08 18.59 6.93
N SER A 106 -8.85 17.84 8.01
CA SER A 106 -8.42 18.40 9.30
C SER A 106 -7.07 19.11 9.20
N LEU A 107 -6.08 18.46 8.57
CA LEU A 107 -4.76 19.05 8.33
C LEU A 107 -4.84 20.29 7.45
N THR A 108 -5.62 20.23 6.35
CA THR A 108 -5.78 21.36 5.42
C THR A 108 -6.39 22.57 6.13
N LYS A 109 -7.40 22.37 6.98
CA LYS A 109 -7.99 23.44 7.81
C LYS A 109 -6.99 24.07 8.78
N SER A 110 -5.95 23.31 9.14
CA SER A 110 -4.86 23.76 10.02
C SER A 110 -3.67 24.31 9.23
N GLY A 111 -3.77 24.45 7.90
CA GLY A 111 -2.67 24.91 7.03
C GLY A 111 -1.56 23.88 6.82
N MET A 112 -1.81 22.61 7.13
CA MET A 112 -0.84 21.50 7.01
C MET A 112 -1.27 20.47 5.94
N THR A 113 -0.34 19.60 5.57
CA THR A 113 -0.62 18.44 4.70
C THR A 113 -0.08 17.16 5.33
N THR A 114 -0.62 16.03 4.91
CA THR A 114 -0.17 14.72 5.41
C THR A 114 1.30 14.48 5.08
N GLY A 115 1.79 14.88 3.89
CA GLY A 115 3.20 14.76 3.52
C GLY A 115 4.13 15.71 4.30
N ALA A 116 3.65 16.88 4.70
CA ALA A 116 4.41 17.79 5.56
C ALA A 116 4.52 17.25 7.00
N MET A 117 3.47 16.59 7.50
CA MET A 117 3.42 15.98 8.83
C MET A 117 4.19 14.65 8.88
N CYS A 118 4.00 13.81 7.86
CA CYS A 118 4.55 12.47 7.76
C CYS A 118 5.65 12.42 6.72
N LYS A 119 6.88 12.73 7.17
CA LYS A 119 8.07 12.39 6.40
C LYS A 119 8.16 10.87 6.34
N THR A 120 8.27 10.33 5.13
CA THR A 120 8.49 8.89 4.91
C THR A 120 9.83 8.48 5.53
N THR A 121 9.80 7.98 6.75
CA THR A 121 10.92 7.18 7.26
C THR A 121 10.84 5.85 6.51
N PRO A 122 11.88 5.42 5.77
CA PRO A 122 11.86 4.13 5.10
C PRO A 122 11.61 3.04 6.14
N ALA A 123 10.68 2.13 5.84
CA ALA A 123 10.37 0.98 6.69
C ALA A 123 11.68 0.28 7.07
N LYS A 124 11.97 0.20 8.37
CA LYS A 124 13.11 -0.56 8.88
C LYS A 124 12.86 -2.03 8.51
N PRO A 125 13.77 -2.70 7.79
CA PRO A 125 13.59 -4.10 7.46
C PRO A 125 13.52 -4.90 8.76
N GLU A 126 12.46 -5.68 8.89
CA GLU A 126 12.32 -6.70 9.93
C GLU A 126 13.50 -7.68 9.76
N LYS A 127 14.26 -7.87 10.84
CA LYS A 127 15.43 -8.77 10.87
C LYS A 127 15.00 -10.18 11.25
#